data_AF-D3S7S1-F1
#
_entry.id   AF-D3S7S1-F1
#
_cell.length_a   1.000
_cell.length_b   1.000
_cell.length_c   1.000
_cell.angle_alpha   90.00
_cell.angle_beta   90.00
_cell.angle_gamma   90.00
#
_symmetry.space_group_name_H-M   'P 1'
#
loop_
_entity.id
_entity.type
_entity.pdbx_description
1 polymer ?
#
loop_
_entity_poly.entity_id
_entity_poly.type
_entity_poly.pdbx_seq_one_letter_code
_entity_poly.pdbx_strand_id
1 'polypeptide(L)'
;MYKIVPDTNFLIYVFKHKINFDYEIERALNAKFEIIILSPVKEELERLLKSGDLKGKEKLAVNLALAKIKNYKLIDYNANYADEAILNYAKENKNVIVATNDKELKEKLIENNIPVMVVRQKKYFEVFGMI
;
A
#
# COMPACT_ATOMS: atom_id res chain seq x y z
N MET A 1 -6.16 5.72 -16.14
CA MET A 1 -5.32 6.13 -15.00
C MET A 1 -5.69 5.23 -13.84
N TYR A 2 -4.72 4.52 -13.27
CA TYR A 2 -4.93 3.60 -12.15
C TYR A 2 -4.73 4.30 -10.82
N LYS A 3 -5.40 3.82 -9.77
CA LYS A 3 -5.23 4.24 -8.39
C LYS A 3 -4.49 3.14 -7.65
N ILE A 4 -3.28 3.44 -7.16
CA ILE A 4 -2.50 2.50 -6.36
C ILE A 4 -2.79 2.75 -4.90
N VAL A 5 -3.36 1.76 -4.22
CA VAL A 5 -3.73 1.83 -2.80
C VAL A 5 -2.86 0.85 -2.01
N PRO A 6 -1.78 1.29 -1.36
CA PRO A 6 -0.95 0.41 -0.57
C PRO A 6 -1.53 0.19 0.83
N ASP A 7 -1.31 -1.00 1.37
CA ASP A 7 -1.51 -1.27 2.80
C ASP A 7 -0.31 -0.81 3.65
N THR A 8 -0.48 -0.84 4.98
CA THR A 8 0.55 -0.44 5.94
C THR A 8 1.81 -1.30 5.83
N ASN A 9 1.64 -2.62 5.79
CA ASN A 9 2.75 -3.58 5.84
C ASN A 9 3.62 -3.55 4.58
N PHE A 10 3.00 -3.34 3.42
CA PHE A 10 3.64 -3.18 2.12
C PHE A 10 4.53 -1.94 2.13
N LEU A 11 4.02 -0.79 2.59
CA LEU A 11 4.82 0.43 2.71
C LEU A 11 6.04 0.18 3.61
N ILE A 12 5.82 -0.37 4.81
CA ILE A 12 6.91 -0.67 5.75
C ILE A 12 7.95 -1.57 5.09
N TYR A 13 7.52 -2.62 4.40
CA TYR A 13 8.40 -3.56 3.71
C TYR A 13 9.24 -2.86 2.64
N VAL A 14 8.60 -2.06 1.77
CA VAL A 14 9.25 -1.31 0.69
C VAL A 14 10.35 -0.40 1.23
N PHE A 15 10.07 0.41 2.26
CA PHE A 15 11.06 1.33 2.82
C PHE A 15 12.14 0.61 3.64
N LYS A 16 11.80 -0.48 4.33
CA LYS A 16 12.77 -1.33 5.05
C LYS A 16 13.79 -1.95 4.09
N HIS A 17 13.35 -2.29 2.88
CA HIS A 17 14.20 -2.86 1.83
C HIS A 17 14.76 -1.82 0.86
N LYS A 18 14.52 -0.52 1.08
CA LYS A 18 15.01 0.60 0.24
C LYS A 18 14.59 0.45 -1.23
N ILE A 19 13.41 -0.10 -1.47
CA ILE A 19 12.85 -0.22 -2.82
C ILE A 19 12.31 1.16 -3.23
N ASN A 20 12.60 1.57 -4.47
CA ASN A 20 12.07 2.82 -5.00
C ASN A 20 10.59 2.64 -5.38
N PHE A 21 9.70 3.11 -4.49
CA PHE A 21 8.26 2.83 -4.57
C PHE A 21 7.63 3.32 -5.87
N ASP A 22 7.84 4.59 -6.24
CA ASP A 22 7.24 5.20 -7.42
C ASP A 22 7.77 4.56 -8.71
N TYR A 23 9.09 4.35 -8.78
CA TYR A 23 9.74 3.72 -9.93
C TYR A 23 9.25 2.28 -10.15
N GLU A 24 9.13 1.48 -9.09
CA GLU A 24 8.68 0.09 -9.23
C GLU A 24 7.19 -0.02 -9.60
N ILE A 25 6.35 0.91 -9.16
CA ILE A 25 4.96 1.01 -9.66
C ILE A 25 4.97 1.28 -11.17
N GLU A 26 5.73 2.29 -11.60
CA GLU A 26 5.82 2.69 -13.02
C GLU A 26 6.32 1.52 -13.89
N ARG A 27 7.39 0.84 -13.45
CA ARG A 27 7.96 -0.32 -14.14
C ARG A 27 6.98 -1.49 -14.23
N ALA A 28 6.26 -1.77 -13.15
CA ALA A 28 5.36 -2.93 -13.09
C ALA A 28 4.05 -2.70 -13.85
N LEU A 29 3.55 -1.47 -13.87
CA LEU A 29 2.24 -1.14 -14.45
C LEU A 29 2.32 -0.66 -15.90
N ASN A 30 3.40 0.04 -16.28
CA ASN A 30 3.56 0.67 -17.60
C ASN A 30 2.34 1.52 -18.05
N ALA A 31 1.69 2.20 -17.09
CA ALA A 31 0.54 3.07 -17.35
C ALA A 31 0.49 4.22 -16.35
N LYS A 32 -0.29 5.27 -16.66
CA LYS A 32 -0.47 6.42 -15.76
C LYS A 32 -1.18 6.00 -14.47
N PHE A 33 -0.66 6.45 -13.33
CA PHE A 33 -1.20 6.16 -12.01
C PHE A 33 -1.22 7.37 -11.09
N GLU A 34 -2.04 7.31 -10.05
CA GLU A 34 -1.96 8.14 -8.85
C GLU A 34 -1.84 7.21 -7.62
N ILE A 35 -1.06 7.63 -6.61
CA ILE A 35 -0.96 6.90 -5.35
C ILE A 35 -1.96 7.50 -4.36
N ILE A 36 -2.83 6.64 -3.83
CA ILE A 36 -3.87 6.98 -2.86
C ILE A 36 -3.51 6.36 -1.52
N ILE A 37 -3.44 7.18 -0.49
CA ILE A 37 -3.24 6.73 0.89
C ILE A 37 -4.56 6.94 1.62
N LEU A 38 -5.11 5.88 2.20
CA LEU A 38 -6.31 5.99 3.03
C LEU A 38 -5.92 6.42 4.45
N SER A 39 -6.74 7.25 5.10
CA SER A 39 -6.46 7.72 6.46
C SER A 39 -6.18 6.58 7.46
N PRO A 40 -6.87 5.42 7.45
CA PRO A 40 -6.56 4.34 8.39
C PRO A 40 -5.14 3.76 8.23
N VAL A 41 -4.60 3.73 7.00
CA VAL A 41 -3.22 3.29 6.72
C VAL A 41 -2.21 4.25 7.33
N LYS A 42 -2.45 5.57 7.16
CA LYS A 42 -1.60 6.60 7.76
C LYS A 42 -1.67 6.54 9.30
N GLU A 43 -2.86 6.43 9.86
CA GLU A 43 -3.09 6.34 11.30
C GLU A 43 -2.40 5.12 11.92
N GLU A 44 -2.42 3.97 11.24
CA GLU A 44 -1.72 2.77 11.68
C GLU A 44 -0.21 2.98 11.72
N LEU A 45 0.39 3.58 10.69
CA LEU A 45 1.82 3.95 10.69
C LEU A 45 2.17 4.89 11.85
N GLU A 46 1.33 5.89 12.12
CA GLU A 46 1.51 6.80 13.26
C GLU A 46 1.38 6.08 14.60
N ARG A 47 0.43 5.17 14.73
CA ARG A 47 0.23 4.36 15.94
C ARG A 47 1.43 3.47 16.21
N LEU A 48 2.00 2.83 15.18
CA LEU A 48 3.20 2.00 15.29
C LEU A 48 4.42 2.80 15.76
N LEU A 49 4.56 4.08 15.37
CA LEU A 49 5.61 4.93 15.95
C LEU A 49 5.35 5.30 17.40
N LYS A 50 4.09 5.57 17.75
CA LYS A 50 3.68 6.00 19.10
C LYS A 50 3.77 4.87 20.12
N SER A 51 3.54 3.61 19.73
CA SER A 51 3.59 2.48 20.67
C SER A 51 4.99 2.24 21.24
N GLY A 52 6.04 2.66 20.53
CA GLY A 52 7.43 2.50 20.98
C GLY A 52 8.00 1.10 20.76
N ASP A 53 7.23 0.18 20.18
CA ASP A 53 7.64 -1.21 19.95
C ASP A 53 8.69 -1.33 18.84
N LEU A 54 8.70 -0.38 17.91
CA LEU A 54 9.59 -0.39 16.76
C LEU A 54 11.03 -0.01 17.12
N LYS A 55 11.99 -0.82 16.64
CA LYS A 55 13.42 -0.62 16.88
C LYS A 55 14.23 -0.60 15.58
N GLY A 56 15.35 0.12 15.61
CA GLY A 56 16.36 0.13 14.55
C GLY A 56 15.79 0.38 13.14
N LYS A 57 16.03 -0.57 12.23
CA LYS A 57 15.64 -0.47 10.81
C LYS A 57 14.12 -0.34 10.60
N GLU A 58 13.31 -0.90 11.49
CA GLU A 58 11.85 -0.87 11.33
C GLU A 58 11.26 0.50 11.67
N LYS A 59 11.73 1.09 12.78
CA LYS A 59 11.40 2.48 13.12
C LYS A 59 11.83 3.44 12.01
N LEU A 60 13.01 3.23 11.42
CA LEU A 60 13.46 4.02 10.27
C LEU A 60 12.53 3.84 9.07
N ALA A 61 12.13 2.60 8.73
CA ALA A 61 11.23 2.33 7.62
C ALA A 61 9.87 3.04 7.77
N VAL A 62 9.27 3.00 8.96
CA VAL A 62 7.99 3.69 9.21
C VAL A 62 8.14 5.21 9.13
N ASN A 63 9.23 5.79 9.64
CA ASN A 63 9.48 7.23 9.47
C ASN A 63 9.63 7.62 8.00
N LEU A 64 10.35 6.82 7.20
CA LEU A 64 10.49 7.04 5.76
C LEU A 64 9.15 6.89 5.04
N ALA A 65 8.33 5.90 5.42
CA ALA A 65 6.98 5.73 4.89
C ALA A 65 6.13 6.98 5.15
N LEU A 66 6.03 7.43 6.40
CA LEU A 66 5.29 8.63 6.78
C LEU A 66 5.80 9.90 6.10
N ALA A 67 7.11 10.02 5.90
CA ALA A 67 7.68 11.13 5.14
C ALA A 67 7.30 11.07 3.66
N LYS A 68 7.32 9.87 3.06
CA LYS A 68 7.03 9.69 1.63
C LYS A 68 5.55 9.89 1.31
N ILE A 69 4.64 9.33 2.11
CA ILE A 69 3.19 9.39 1.86
C ILE A 69 2.61 10.81 1.88
N LYS A 70 3.31 11.78 2.49
CA LYS A 70 2.92 13.21 2.46
C LYS A 70 2.88 13.79 1.05
N ASN A 71 3.58 13.17 0.10
CA ASN A 71 3.58 13.58 -1.31
C ASN A 71 2.45 12.92 -2.12
N TYR A 72 1.66 12.05 -1.49
CA TYR A 72 0.59 11.29 -2.14
C TYR A 72 -0.78 11.82 -1.72
N LYS A 73 -1.80 11.43 -2.46
CA LYS A 73 -3.17 11.87 -2.21
C LYS A 73 -3.73 11.12 -0.99
N LEU A 74 -3.96 11.86 0.08
CA LEU A 74 -4.65 11.35 1.27
C LEU A 74 -6.17 11.40 1.05
N ILE A 75 -6.86 10.30 1.32
CA ILE A 75 -8.32 10.22 1.34
C ILE A 75 -8.76 9.78 2.71
N ASP A 76 -9.60 10.57 3.35
CA ASP A 76 -10.25 10.20 4.59
C ASP A 76 -11.26 9.09 4.32
N TYR A 77 -11.13 7.98 5.06
CA TYR A 77 -12.00 6.82 4.88
C TYR A 77 -12.44 6.30 6.25
N ASN A 78 -13.75 6.18 6.45
CA ASN A 78 -14.31 5.77 7.73
C ASN A 78 -14.37 4.23 7.82
N ALA A 79 -13.39 3.63 8.47
CA ALA A 79 -13.35 2.21 8.79
C ALA A 79 -12.51 1.95 10.04
N ASN A 80 -12.85 0.91 10.79
CA ASN A 80 -12.12 0.54 12.00
C ASN A 80 -10.76 -0.11 11.70
N TYR A 81 -10.62 -0.71 10.52
CA TYR A 81 -9.44 -1.46 10.10
C TYR A 81 -8.97 -1.04 8.71
N ALA A 82 -7.66 -0.94 8.51
CA ALA A 82 -7.06 -0.55 7.24
C ALA A 82 -7.44 -1.52 6.11
N ASP A 83 -7.39 -2.83 6.34
CA ASP A 83 -7.75 -3.84 5.34
C ASP A 83 -9.20 -3.72 4.85
N GLU A 84 -10.12 -3.45 5.78
CA GLU A 84 -11.53 -3.19 5.46
C GLU A 84 -11.68 -1.91 4.64
N ALA A 85 -11.01 -0.83 5.04
CA ALA A 85 -10.99 0.44 4.32
C ALA A 85 -10.51 0.25 2.87
N ILE A 86 -9.41 -0.49 2.69
CA ILE A 86 -8.80 -0.76 1.38
C ILE A 86 -9.74 -1.57 0.51
N LEU A 87 -10.33 -2.65 1.05
CA LEU A 87 -11.24 -3.50 0.29
C LEU A 87 -12.49 -2.73 -0.14
N ASN A 88 -13.11 -1.97 0.76
CA ASN A 88 -14.32 -1.20 0.46
C ASN A 88 -14.01 -0.09 -0.55
N TYR A 89 -12.93 0.67 -0.34
CA TYR A 89 -12.49 1.69 -1.29
C TYR A 89 -12.25 1.10 -2.69
N ALA A 90 -11.61 -0.07 -2.77
CA ALA A 90 -11.34 -0.74 -4.03
C ALA A 90 -12.62 -1.25 -4.73
N LYS A 91 -13.65 -1.66 -3.98
CA LYS A 91 -14.96 -2.04 -4.53
C LYS A 91 -15.76 -0.84 -5.04
N GLU A 92 -15.66 0.28 -4.35
CA GLU A 92 -16.42 1.52 -4.64
C GLU A 92 -15.82 2.32 -5.80
N ASN A 93 -14.56 2.05 -6.18
CA ASN A 93 -13.81 2.83 -7.15
C ASN A 93 -13.34 1.99 -8.33
N LYS A 94 -13.35 2.60 -9.52
CA LYS A 94 -12.80 1.98 -10.74
C LYS A 94 -11.27 2.11 -10.80
N ASN A 95 -10.64 1.17 -11.51
CA ASN A 95 -9.21 1.15 -11.82
C ASN A 95 -8.31 1.18 -10.57
N VAL A 96 -8.72 0.51 -9.50
CA VAL A 96 -7.92 0.38 -8.28
C VAL A 96 -7.02 -0.85 -8.37
N ILE A 97 -5.75 -0.66 -8.03
CA ILE A 97 -4.79 -1.75 -7.80
C ILE A 97 -4.35 -1.62 -6.35
N VAL A 98 -4.57 -2.68 -5.57
CA VAL A 98 -4.16 -2.68 -4.16
C VAL A 98 -2.74 -3.22 -4.06
N ALA A 99 -1.85 -2.51 -3.37
CA ALA A 99 -0.49 -2.97 -3.12
C ALA A 99 -0.41 -3.62 -1.73
N THR A 100 -0.35 -4.95 -1.69
CA THR A 100 -0.29 -5.75 -0.46
C THR A 100 0.53 -7.01 -0.68
N ASN A 101 1.26 -7.44 0.35
CA ASN A 101 1.90 -8.76 0.40
C ASN A 101 1.14 -9.74 1.31
N ASP A 102 0.07 -9.29 1.97
CA ASP A 102 -0.75 -10.13 2.83
C ASP A 102 -1.52 -11.17 2.00
N LYS A 103 -1.48 -12.42 2.45
CA LYS A 103 -2.07 -13.53 1.70
C LYS A 103 -3.59 -13.47 1.73
N GLU A 104 -4.18 -13.22 2.90
CA GLU A 104 -5.63 -13.23 3.11
C GLU A 104 -6.28 -12.04 2.40
N LEU A 105 -5.68 -10.85 2.51
CA LEU A 105 -6.17 -9.66 1.81
C LEU A 105 -6.08 -9.85 0.30
N LYS A 106 -4.96 -10.40 -0.21
CA LYS A 106 -4.81 -10.69 -1.64
C LYS A 106 -5.89 -11.66 -2.15
N GLU A 107 -6.16 -12.74 -1.41
CA GLU A 107 -7.21 -13.71 -1.78
C GLU A 107 -8.58 -13.02 -1.87
N LYS A 108 -8.95 -12.24 -0.85
CA LYS A 108 -10.20 -11.45 -0.85
C LYS A 108 -10.28 -10.47 -2.02
N LEU A 109 -9.19 -9.79 -2.36
CA LEU A 109 -9.14 -8.84 -3.47
C LEU A 109 -9.35 -9.54 -4.82
N ILE A 110 -8.65 -10.66 -5.05
CA ILE A 110 -8.77 -11.44 -6.29
C ILE A 110 -10.19 -12.00 -6.45
N GLU A 111 -10.79 -12.52 -5.38
CA GLU A 111 -12.19 -13.00 -5.39
C GLU A 111 -13.19 -11.89 -5.78
N ASN A 112 -12.84 -10.63 -5.51
CA ASN A 112 -13.63 -9.46 -5.88
C ASN A 112 -13.18 -8.81 -7.20
N ASN A 113 -12.36 -9.50 -8.01
CA ASN A 113 -11.81 -9.03 -9.29
C ASN A 113 -11.01 -7.72 -9.17
N ILE A 114 -10.35 -7.50 -8.03
CA ILE A 114 -9.49 -6.34 -7.80
C ILE A 114 -8.03 -6.75 -8.04
N PRO A 115 -7.31 -6.10 -8.97
CA PRO A 115 -5.90 -6.37 -9.20
C PRO A 115 -5.04 -6.06 -7.97
N VAL A 116 -3.98 -6.84 -7.81
CA VAL A 116 -3.07 -6.75 -6.65
C VAL A 116 -1.64 -6.58 -7.11
N MET A 117 -0.94 -5.62 -6.52
CA MET A 117 0.49 -5.41 -6.67
C MET A 117 1.24 -5.97 -5.46
N VAL A 118 2.25 -6.80 -5.69
CA VAL A 118 3.03 -7.44 -4.62
C VAL A 118 4.52 -7.18 -4.79
N VAL A 119 5.29 -7.19 -3.70
CA VAL A 119 6.75 -7.22 -3.79
C VAL A 119 7.26 -8.64 -4.00
N ARG A 120 8.15 -8.83 -4.99
CA ARG A 120 8.86 -10.08 -5.30
C ARG A 120 10.35 -9.93 -5.09
N GLN A 121 10.97 -11.02 -4.63
CA GLN A 121 12.41 -11.14 -4.40
C GLN A 121 13.03 -10.00 -3.57
N LYS A 122 12.21 -9.34 -2.73
CA LYS A 122 12.57 -8.14 -1.96
C LYS A 122 13.08 -6.97 -2.81
N LYS A 123 12.73 -6.92 -4.10
CA LYS A 123 13.34 -6.01 -5.08
C LYS A 123 12.35 -5.30 -5.98
N TYR A 124 11.38 -6.03 -6.54
CA TYR A 124 10.59 -5.51 -7.64
C TYR A 124 9.10 -5.80 -7.46
N PHE A 125 8.25 -4.97 -8.07
CA PHE A 125 6.80 -5.15 -8.00
C PHE A 125 6.27 -6.02 -9.16
N GLU A 126 5.20 -6.76 -8.89
CA GLU A 126 4.50 -7.57 -9.87
C GLU A 126 3.00 -7.41 -9.66
N VAL A 127 2.24 -7.27 -10.76
CA VAL A 127 0.80 -7.09 -10.74
C VAL A 127 0.11 -8.40 -11.09
N PHE A 128 -0.90 -8.75 -10.32
CA PHE A 128 -1.75 -9.93 -10.47
C PHE A 128 -3.21 -9.50 -10.70
N GLY A 129 -3.93 -10.25 -11.52
CA GLY A 129 -5.32 -9.96 -11.88
C GLY A 129 -5.44 -9.26 -13.24
N MET A 130 -6.67 -9.10 -13.71
CA MET A 130 -6.97 -8.45 -14.98
C MET A 130 -6.95 -6.93 -14.78
N ILE A 131 -6.03 -6.24 -15.45
CA ILE A 131 -5.88 -4.77 -15.44
C ILE A 131 -6.44 -4.12 -16.69
#